data_AF-A0A7Y6EHU5-F1
#
_entry.id   AF-A0A7Y6EHU5-F1
#
_cell.length_a   1.000
_cell.length_b   1.000
_cell.length_c   1.000
_cell.angle_alpha   90.00
_cell.angle_beta   90.00
_cell.angle_gamma   90.00
#
_symmetry.space_group_name_H-M   'P 1'
#
loop_
_entity.id
_entity.type
_entity.pdbx_description
1 polymer ?
#
loop_
_entity_poly.entity_id
_entity_poly.type
_entity_poly.pdbx_seq_one_letter_code
_entity_poly.pdbx_strand_id
1 'polypeptide(L)'
;MQPTLRKYANSLARDQDVAQDLVQEVALRAWAARERFEIGTNFNAWCYRILRNCFLTQVRRQKVARTESRGYDLPEVPVAPDQEVALELQEVVRNWGRLTIDQQRSLALVGMEGHSYEAAAAIDEVPLGTMKSRVTRARYTLIALLNGELRPTDEGAIPHECDVQQSLDAASTEVPPVTADATDRAQVELLRAWRERRRTAALAIAA
;
A
#
# COMPACT_ATOMS: atom_id res chain seq x y z
N MET A 1 1.80 1.21 -19.44
CA MET A 1 1.42 1.24 -18.01
C MET A 1 2.67 0.97 -17.19
N GLN A 2 2.94 1.76 -16.14
CA GLN A 2 4.25 1.76 -15.46
C GLN A 2 4.60 0.40 -14.80
N PRO A 3 5.87 -0.06 -14.85
CA PRO A 3 6.31 -1.32 -14.22
C PRO A 3 6.06 -1.38 -12.71
N THR A 4 6.07 -0.23 -12.03
CA THR A 4 5.90 -0.10 -10.58
C THR A 4 4.49 -0.46 -10.09
N LEU A 5 3.45 -0.06 -10.84
CA LEU A 5 2.07 -0.38 -10.47
C LEU A 5 1.80 -1.89 -10.56
N ARG A 6 2.36 -2.54 -11.58
CA ARG A 6 2.27 -4.01 -11.74
C ARG A 6 3.01 -4.74 -10.63
N LYS A 7 4.20 -4.28 -10.22
CA LYS A 7 4.93 -4.85 -9.08
C LYS A 7 4.10 -4.82 -7.80
N TYR A 8 3.40 -3.71 -7.55
CA TYR A 8 2.52 -3.61 -6.39
C TYR A 8 1.24 -4.44 -6.52
N ALA A 9 0.64 -4.51 -7.71
CA ALA A 9 -0.49 -5.40 -7.97
C ALA A 9 -0.13 -6.87 -7.66
N ASN A 10 1.06 -7.30 -8.11
CA ASN A 10 1.61 -8.63 -7.80
C ASN A 10 1.79 -8.82 -6.28
N SER A 11 2.29 -7.79 -5.58
CA SER A 11 2.47 -7.83 -4.13
C SER A 11 1.15 -7.98 -3.35
N LEU A 12 0.03 -7.52 -3.92
CA LEU A 12 -1.30 -7.61 -3.31
C LEU A 12 -2.02 -8.91 -3.66
N ALA A 13 -2.04 -9.30 -4.93
CA ALA A 13 -2.85 -10.41 -5.42
C ALA A 13 -2.21 -11.78 -5.18
N ARG A 14 -0.88 -11.85 -5.04
CA ARG A 14 -0.08 -13.09 -4.93
C ARG A 14 -0.22 -14.08 -6.12
N ASP A 15 -1.06 -13.77 -7.09
CA ASP A 15 -1.29 -14.47 -8.36
C ASP A 15 -1.08 -13.46 -9.50
N GLN A 16 -0.31 -13.87 -10.51
CA GLN A 16 0.07 -13.00 -11.63
C GLN A 16 -1.11 -12.67 -12.55
N ASP A 17 -2.02 -13.62 -12.79
CA ASP A 17 -3.17 -13.44 -13.66
C ASP A 17 -4.18 -12.51 -12.98
N VAL A 18 -4.43 -12.73 -11.69
CA VAL A 18 -5.28 -11.83 -10.88
C VAL A 18 -4.68 -10.42 -10.82
N ALA A 19 -3.35 -10.30 -10.68
CA ALA A 19 -2.68 -9.00 -10.67
C ALA A 19 -2.80 -8.29 -12.03
N GLN A 20 -2.73 -9.02 -13.14
CA GLN A 20 -2.91 -8.48 -14.48
C GLN A 20 -4.33 -7.97 -14.71
N ASP A 21 -5.34 -8.72 -14.29
CA ASP A 21 -6.74 -8.32 -14.37
C ASP A 21 -7.03 -7.09 -13.50
N LEU A 22 -6.48 -7.06 -12.28
CA LEU A 22 -6.57 -5.90 -11.40
C LEU A 22 -5.96 -4.65 -12.03
N VAL A 23 -4.80 -4.80 -12.67
CA VAL A 23 -4.13 -3.72 -13.42
C VAL A 23 -5.01 -3.20 -14.55
N GLN A 24 -5.66 -4.08 -15.32
CA GLN A 24 -6.59 -3.69 -16.37
C GLN A 24 -7.81 -2.94 -15.81
N GLU A 25 -8.42 -3.44 -14.74
CA GLU A 25 -9.55 -2.78 -14.09
C GLU A 25 -9.17 -1.37 -13.59
N VAL A 26 -7.96 -1.22 -13.04
CA VAL A 26 -7.43 0.09 -12.61
C VAL A 26 -7.29 1.04 -13.79
N ALA A 27 -6.77 0.57 -14.93
CA ALA A 27 -6.65 1.41 -16.12
C ALA A 27 -8.02 1.91 -16.60
N LEU A 28 -9.02 1.04 -16.64
CA LEU A 28 -10.39 1.40 -17.03
C LEU A 28 -11.02 2.40 -16.05
N ARG A 29 -10.88 2.18 -14.74
CA ARG A 29 -11.40 3.11 -13.73
C ARG A 29 -10.65 4.45 -13.74
N ALA A 30 -9.34 4.43 -13.95
CA ALA A 30 -8.55 5.64 -14.10
C ALA A 30 -9.01 6.44 -15.32
N TRP A 31 -9.25 5.78 -16.46
CA TRP A 31 -9.78 6.44 -17.65
C TRP A 31 -11.17 7.04 -17.42
N ALA A 32 -12.07 6.29 -16.78
CA ALA A 32 -13.40 6.76 -16.43
C ALA A 32 -13.38 7.93 -15.42
N ALA A 33 -12.41 7.94 -14.50
CA ALA A 33 -12.24 8.97 -13.48
C ALA A 33 -11.23 10.05 -13.87
N ARG A 34 -10.79 10.13 -15.14
CA ARG A 34 -9.71 11.05 -15.57
C ARG A 34 -10.00 12.52 -15.27
N GLU A 35 -11.28 12.92 -15.28
CA GLU A 35 -11.69 14.29 -14.93
C GLU A 35 -11.53 14.61 -13.44
N ARG A 36 -11.37 13.58 -12.60
CA ARG A 36 -11.08 13.72 -11.16
C ARG A 36 -9.58 13.76 -10.88
N PHE A 37 -8.74 13.56 -11.89
CA PHE A 37 -7.30 13.67 -11.76
C PHE A 37 -6.87 15.13 -11.90
N GLU A 38 -6.06 15.60 -10.96
CA GLU A 38 -5.52 16.95 -10.98
C GLU A 38 -4.15 16.95 -11.67
N ILE A 39 -4.04 17.72 -12.76
CA ILE A 39 -2.78 17.88 -13.50
C ILE A 39 -1.74 18.52 -12.58
N GLY A 40 -0.52 17.97 -12.59
CA GLY A 40 0.57 18.38 -11.69
C GLY A 40 0.66 17.56 -10.40
N THR A 41 -0.34 16.75 -10.07
CA THR A 41 -0.23 15.74 -9.01
C THR A 41 0.34 14.43 -9.54
N ASN A 42 0.86 13.57 -8.66
CA ASN A 42 1.48 12.31 -9.09
C ASN A 42 0.43 11.28 -9.55
N PHE A 43 0.48 10.98 -10.85
CA PHE A 43 -0.40 10.04 -11.51
C PHE A 43 -0.27 8.61 -10.96
N ASN A 44 0.94 8.17 -10.62
CA ASN A 44 1.16 6.85 -10.06
C ASN A 44 0.44 6.73 -8.71
N ALA A 45 0.68 7.67 -7.79
CA ALA A 45 0.03 7.70 -6.47
C ALA A 45 -1.51 7.66 -6.58
N TRP A 46 -2.07 8.36 -7.58
CA TRP A 46 -3.49 8.31 -7.88
C TRP A 46 -3.95 6.92 -8.38
N CYS A 47 -3.22 6.31 -9.32
CA CYS A 47 -3.48 4.95 -9.78
C CYS A 47 -3.36 3.91 -8.65
N TYR A 48 -2.37 4.04 -7.76
CA TYR A 48 -2.23 3.19 -6.57
C TYR A 48 -3.49 3.26 -5.71
N ARG A 49 -4.06 4.45 -5.52
CA ARG A 49 -5.31 4.62 -4.74
C ARG A 49 -6.49 3.90 -5.38
N ILE A 50 -6.63 4.02 -6.69
CA ILE A 50 -7.64 3.28 -7.45
C ILE A 50 -7.42 1.77 -7.28
N LEU A 51 -6.17 1.31 -7.42
CA LEU A 51 -5.78 -0.10 -7.27
C LEU A 51 -6.16 -0.67 -5.92
N ARG A 52 -5.79 0.00 -4.81
CA ARG A 52 -6.20 -0.44 -3.46
C ARG A 52 -7.71 -0.54 -3.34
N ASN A 53 -8.46 0.43 -3.86
CA ASN A 53 -9.92 0.43 -3.75
C ASN A 53 -10.56 -0.68 -4.58
N CYS A 54 -10.04 -0.97 -5.78
CA CYS A 54 -10.44 -2.13 -6.58
C CYS A 54 -10.18 -3.43 -5.82
N PHE A 55 -8.96 -3.62 -5.32
CA PHE A 55 -8.58 -4.82 -4.60
C PHE A 55 -9.42 -5.03 -3.33
N LEU A 56 -9.62 -4.00 -2.51
CA LEU A 56 -10.47 -4.10 -1.31
C LEU A 56 -11.91 -4.44 -1.64
N THR A 57 -12.42 -3.92 -2.76
CA THR A 57 -13.77 -4.24 -3.24
C THR A 57 -13.85 -5.70 -3.68
N GLN A 58 -12.84 -6.19 -4.40
CA GLN A 58 -12.74 -7.60 -4.81
C GLN A 58 -12.65 -8.54 -3.61
N VAL A 59 -11.79 -8.25 -2.64
CA VAL A 59 -11.65 -9.03 -1.39
C VAL A 59 -12.96 -9.05 -0.61
N ARG A 60 -13.66 -7.91 -0.48
CA ARG A 60 -14.98 -7.87 0.18
C ARG A 60 -16.01 -8.72 -0.54
N ARG A 61 -16.06 -8.67 -1.88
CA ARG A 61 -16.97 -9.49 -2.70
C ARG A 61 -16.67 -10.98 -2.58
N GLN A 62 -15.40 -11.37 -2.61
CA GLN A 62 -14.98 -12.76 -2.43
C GLN A 62 -15.33 -13.28 -1.03
N LYS A 63 -15.16 -12.45 0.02
CA LYS A 63 -15.55 -12.82 1.39
C LYS A 63 -17.05 -13.07 1.51
N VAL A 64 -17.89 -12.21 0.91
CA VAL A 64 -19.35 -12.37 0.89
C VAL A 64 -19.74 -13.63 0.11
N ALA A 65 -19.19 -13.83 -1.09
CA ALA A 65 -19.47 -15.01 -1.91
C ALA A 65 -19.07 -16.32 -1.21
N ARG A 66 -17.98 -16.31 -0.42
CA ARG A 66 -17.51 -17.44 0.37
C ARG A 66 -18.39 -17.71 1.60
N THR A 67 -19.03 -16.69 2.17
CA THR A 67 -20.01 -16.87 3.25
C THR A 67 -21.30 -17.51 2.75
N GLU A 68 -21.65 -17.32 1.47
CA GLU A 68 -22.82 -17.95 0.83
C GLU A 68 -22.53 -19.36 0.27
N SER A 69 -21.25 -19.66 -0.02
CA SER A 69 -20.82 -20.95 -0.58
C SER A 69 -19.87 -21.66 0.39
N ARG A 70 -20.41 -22.40 1.36
CA ARG A 70 -19.60 -23.32 2.18
C ARG A 70 -19.13 -24.49 1.32
N GLY A 71 -17.86 -24.46 0.92
CA GLY A 71 -17.13 -25.62 0.39
C GLY A 71 -16.50 -25.35 -0.97
N TYR A 72 -15.26 -24.85 -0.98
CA TYR A 72 -14.22 -25.29 -1.90
C TYR A 72 -12.89 -24.71 -1.40
N ASP A 73 -11.95 -25.59 -1.05
CA ASP A 73 -10.56 -25.24 -0.80
C ASP A 73 -9.89 -24.94 -2.15
N LEU A 74 -9.17 -23.82 -2.23
CA LEU A 74 -8.40 -23.44 -3.41
C LEU A 74 -6.91 -23.77 -3.19
N PRO A 75 -6.20 -24.18 -4.25
CA PRO A 75 -4.86 -24.74 -4.14
C PRO A 75 -3.81 -23.64 -3.91
N GLU A 76 -2.84 -23.96 -3.05
CA GLU A 76 -1.58 -23.22 -2.91
C GLU A 76 -0.82 -23.31 -4.25
N VAL A 77 -0.65 -22.18 -4.93
CA VAL A 77 0.13 -22.09 -6.17
C VAL A 77 1.63 -22.05 -5.80
N PRO A 78 2.45 -23.05 -6.19
CA PRO A 78 3.88 -23.01 -5.94
C PRO A 78 4.55 -22.08 -6.96
N VAL A 79 5.21 -21.04 -6.49
CA VAL A 79 6.13 -20.21 -7.30
C VAL A 79 7.49 -20.92 -7.32
N ALA A 80 8.00 -21.26 -8.51
CA ALA A 80 9.27 -21.96 -8.68
C ALA A 80 10.49 -21.07 -8.27
N PRO A 81 11.56 -21.64 -7.70
CA PRO A 81 12.71 -20.86 -7.23
C PRO A 81 13.78 -20.70 -8.30
N ASP A 82 14.37 -19.51 -8.41
CA ASP A 82 15.60 -19.27 -9.18
C ASP A 82 16.60 -18.48 -8.33
N GLN A 83 17.69 -19.12 -7.94
CA GLN A 83 18.96 -18.60 -7.41
C GLN A 83 18.94 -17.55 -6.26
N GLU A 84 19.31 -18.03 -5.07
CA GLU A 84 19.78 -17.39 -3.81
C GLU A 84 19.55 -15.89 -3.56
N VAL A 85 19.84 -14.96 -4.48
CA VAL A 85 19.43 -13.55 -4.38
C VAL A 85 17.90 -13.40 -4.51
N ALA A 86 17.25 -14.29 -5.26
CA ALA A 86 15.80 -14.35 -5.29
C ALA A 86 15.21 -15.00 -4.04
N LEU A 87 15.95 -15.79 -3.25
CA LEU A 87 15.39 -16.40 -2.03
C LEU A 87 15.09 -15.34 -0.98
N GLU A 88 16.04 -14.44 -0.71
CA GLU A 88 15.83 -13.29 0.20
C GLU A 88 14.71 -12.37 -0.31
N LEU A 89 14.69 -12.08 -1.61
CA LEU A 89 13.63 -11.26 -2.20
C LEU A 89 12.26 -11.99 -2.20
N GLN A 90 12.25 -13.31 -2.37
CA GLN A 90 11.04 -14.13 -2.30
C GLN A 90 10.50 -14.20 -0.87
N GLU A 91 11.36 -14.28 0.14
CA GLU A 91 10.96 -14.17 1.54
C GLU A 91 10.39 -12.79 1.86
N VAL A 92 11.02 -11.72 1.36
CA VAL A 92 10.48 -10.36 1.46
C VAL A 92 9.11 -10.26 0.79
N VAL A 93 8.93 -10.78 -0.42
CA VAL A 93 7.63 -10.76 -1.14
C VAL A 93 6.58 -11.61 -0.41
N ARG A 94 6.95 -12.78 0.10
CA ARG A 94 6.07 -13.67 0.86
C ARG A 94 5.61 -13.00 2.17
N ASN A 95 6.54 -12.38 2.89
CA ASN A 95 6.27 -11.69 4.15
C ASN A 95 5.57 -10.34 3.92
N TRP A 96 5.82 -9.67 2.80
CA TRP A 96 5.10 -8.46 2.39
C TRP A 96 3.60 -8.70 2.33
N GLY A 97 3.19 -9.82 1.72
CA GLY A 97 1.79 -10.20 1.65
C GLY A 97 1.13 -10.39 3.03
N ARG A 98 1.90 -10.60 4.10
CA ARG A 98 1.39 -10.77 5.47
C ARG A 98 1.13 -9.44 6.18
N LEU A 99 1.69 -8.34 5.67
CA LEU A 99 1.37 -7.01 6.16
C LEU A 99 -0.09 -6.67 5.82
N THR A 100 -0.72 -5.85 6.64
CA THR A 100 -2.05 -5.30 6.30
C THR A 100 -1.95 -4.46 5.03
N ILE A 101 -3.04 -4.39 4.25
CA ILE A 101 -3.09 -3.63 2.99
C ILE A 101 -2.66 -2.16 3.21
N ASP A 102 -3.00 -1.60 4.37
CA ASP A 102 -2.64 -0.23 4.73
C ASP A 102 -1.14 -0.09 5.03
N GLN A 103 -0.53 -1.08 5.69
CA GLN A 103 0.92 -1.13 5.91
C GLN A 103 1.68 -1.28 4.60
N GLN A 104 1.27 -2.22 3.74
CA GLN A 104 1.86 -2.42 2.42
C GLN A 104 1.81 -1.13 1.60
N ARG A 105 0.68 -0.43 1.62
CA ARG A 105 0.51 0.83 0.90
C ARG A 105 1.41 1.94 1.42
N SER A 106 1.41 2.18 2.73
CA SER A 106 2.24 3.24 3.32
C SER A 106 3.73 2.95 3.10
N LEU A 107 4.14 1.68 3.18
CA LEU A 107 5.51 1.28 2.90
C LEU A 107 5.85 1.37 1.40
N ALA A 108 4.90 1.11 0.50
CA ALA A 108 5.08 1.31 -0.94
C ALA A 108 5.30 2.77 -1.31
N LEU A 109 4.45 3.67 -0.80
CA LEU A 109 4.56 5.11 -1.07
C LEU A 109 5.91 5.68 -0.64
N VAL A 110 6.40 5.30 0.54
CA VAL A 110 7.67 5.82 1.05
C VAL A 110 8.88 5.06 0.50
N GLY A 111 8.83 3.72 0.49
CA GLY A 111 9.98 2.87 0.19
C GLY A 111 10.17 2.53 -1.29
N MET A 112 9.09 2.45 -2.08
CA MET A 112 9.17 2.14 -3.52
C MET A 112 9.01 3.38 -4.39
N GLU A 113 8.13 4.30 -4.02
CA GLU A 113 7.87 5.52 -4.79
C GLU A 113 8.72 6.71 -4.32
N GLY A 114 9.37 6.62 -3.15
CA GLY A 114 10.26 7.65 -2.64
C GLY A 114 9.55 8.90 -2.15
N HIS A 115 8.26 8.82 -1.79
CA HIS A 115 7.55 9.93 -1.18
C HIS A 115 8.01 10.17 0.26
N SER A 116 8.09 11.43 0.64
CA SER A 116 8.18 11.87 2.03
C SER A 116 6.95 11.42 2.81
N TYR A 117 7.08 11.31 4.13
CA TYR A 117 5.96 10.96 5.00
C TYR A 117 4.79 11.94 4.88
N GLU A 118 5.05 13.22 4.63
CA GLU A 118 4.02 14.25 4.43
C GLU A 118 3.28 14.07 3.12
N ALA A 119 4.00 13.82 2.02
CA ALA A 119 3.41 13.53 0.72
C ALA A 119 2.59 12.23 0.75
N ALA A 120 3.12 11.17 1.36
CA ALA A 120 2.40 9.91 1.52
C ALA A 120 1.13 10.08 2.37
N ALA A 121 1.21 10.80 3.50
CA ALA A 121 0.05 11.09 4.35
C ALA A 121 -1.00 11.92 3.60
N ALA A 122 -0.54 12.90 2.81
CA ALA A 122 -1.40 13.65 1.92
C ALA A 122 -2.07 12.71 0.92
N ILE A 123 -1.35 11.89 0.16
CA ILE A 123 -1.93 10.96 -0.85
C ILE A 123 -3.01 10.07 -0.25
N ASP A 124 -2.76 9.49 0.93
CA ASP A 124 -3.65 8.51 1.57
C ASP A 124 -4.74 9.11 2.45
N GLU A 125 -4.78 10.44 2.58
CA GLU A 125 -5.79 11.15 3.37
C GLU A 125 -5.79 10.72 4.84
N VAL A 126 -4.60 10.51 5.41
CA VAL A 126 -4.40 10.13 6.82
C VAL A 126 -3.56 11.16 7.56
N PRO A 127 -3.67 11.27 8.90
CA PRO A 127 -2.77 12.10 9.70
C PRO A 127 -1.30 11.69 9.52
N LEU A 128 -0.38 12.67 9.56
CA LEU A 128 1.07 12.42 9.46
C LEU A 128 1.55 11.41 10.51
N GLY A 129 1.04 11.51 11.75
CA GLY A 129 1.34 10.56 12.82
C GLY A 129 0.93 9.12 12.46
N THR A 130 -0.24 8.95 11.84
CA THR A 130 -0.71 7.64 11.36
C THR A 130 0.16 7.10 10.23
N MET A 131 0.59 7.94 9.30
CA MET A 131 1.49 7.50 8.22
C MET A 131 2.83 7.02 8.78
N LYS A 132 3.46 7.83 9.66
CA LYS A 132 4.73 7.46 10.32
C LYS A 132 4.59 6.16 11.12
N SER A 133 3.59 6.07 12.00
CA SER A 133 3.38 4.86 12.81
C SER A 133 3.10 3.62 11.94
N ARG A 134 2.36 3.77 10.84
CA ARG A 134 2.06 2.66 9.94
C ARG A 134 3.28 2.17 9.17
N VAL A 135 4.12 3.07 8.64
CA VAL A 135 5.39 2.71 7.98
C VAL A 135 6.31 2.00 8.96
N THR A 136 6.44 2.54 10.16
CA THR A 136 7.31 1.97 11.18
C THR A 136 6.85 0.57 11.60
N ARG A 137 5.55 0.39 11.87
CA ARG A 137 4.98 -0.93 12.15
C ARG A 137 5.19 -1.89 10.98
N ALA A 138 4.99 -1.44 9.74
CA ALA A 138 5.21 -2.27 8.56
C ALA A 138 6.65 -2.79 8.48
N ARG A 139 7.65 -1.93 8.74
CA ARG A 139 9.07 -2.30 8.77
C ARG A 139 9.35 -3.31 9.88
N TYR A 140 8.87 -3.05 11.09
CA TYR A 140 9.07 -3.95 12.22
C TYR A 140 8.48 -5.34 11.95
N THR A 141 7.22 -5.39 11.52
CA THR A 141 6.56 -6.66 11.19
C THR A 141 7.32 -7.41 10.10
N LEU A 142 7.83 -6.70 9.08
CA LEU A 142 8.61 -7.31 8.02
C LEU A 142 9.94 -7.88 8.52
N ILE A 143 10.68 -7.11 9.34
CA ILE A 143 11.95 -7.56 9.94
C ILE A 143 11.72 -8.77 10.85
N ALA A 144 10.73 -8.71 11.73
CA ALA A 144 10.40 -9.82 12.63
C ALA A 144 9.98 -11.09 11.87
N LEU A 145 9.27 -10.95 10.74
CA LEU A 145 8.93 -12.07 9.87
C LEU A 145 10.14 -12.66 9.14
N LEU A 146 11.09 -11.81 8.72
CA LEU A 146 12.33 -12.26 8.07
C LEU A 146 13.28 -12.95 9.06
N ASN A 147 13.34 -12.47 10.30
CA ASN A 147 14.14 -13.09 11.36
C ASN A 147 13.49 -14.36 11.95
N GLY A 148 12.26 -14.71 11.54
CA GLY A 148 11.51 -15.83 12.11
C GLY A 148 11.01 -15.62 13.54
N GLU A 149 11.06 -14.38 14.04
CA GLU A 149 10.65 -13.98 15.39
C GLU A 149 9.12 -13.90 15.54
N LEU A 150 8.40 -13.67 14.45
CA LEU A 150 6.93 -13.66 14.42
C LEU A 150 6.38 -14.93 13.75
N ARG A 151 5.47 -15.66 14.43
CA ARG A 151 4.90 -16.88 13.86
C ARG A 151 3.78 -16.55 12.85
N PRO A 152 3.61 -17.35 11.78
CA PRO A 152 2.65 -17.07 10.69
C PRO A 152 1.18 -16.97 11.10
N THR A 153 0.79 -17.49 12.26
CA THR A 153 -0.60 -17.59 12.74
C THR A 153 -1.06 -16.40 13.58
N ASP A 154 -0.18 -15.44 13.83
CA ASP A 154 -0.46 -14.28 14.68
C ASP A 154 -1.20 -13.17 13.90
N GLU A 155 -2.27 -13.52 13.17
CA GLU A 155 -3.10 -12.60 12.36
C GLU A 155 -3.74 -11.46 13.19
N GLY A 156 -3.63 -11.51 14.51
CA GLY A 156 -4.07 -10.47 15.45
C GLY A 156 -3.02 -9.99 16.46
N ALA A 157 -1.78 -10.49 16.45
CA ALA A 157 -0.75 -10.11 17.43
C ALA A 157 0.26 -9.10 16.84
N ILE A 158 -0.23 -8.14 16.05
CA ILE A 158 0.59 -7.01 15.61
C ILE A 158 0.79 -6.12 16.84
N PRO A 159 2.03 -5.84 17.28
CA PRO A 159 2.28 -5.09 18.51
C PRO A 159 1.52 -3.77 18.53
N HIS A 160 0.65 -3.61 19.54
CA HIS A 160 -0.05 -2.36 19.79
C HIS A 160 0.94 -1.29 20.27
N GLU A 161 0.56 -0.04 19.99
CA GLU A 161 1.21 1.28 20.16
C GLU A 161 2.33 1.49 21.20
N CYS A 162 2.48 0.66 22.24
CA CYS A 162 3.45 0.81 23.33
C CYS A 162 4.79 0.08 23.07
N ASP A 163 4.79 -1.11 22.46
CA ASP A 163 5.99 -1.95 22.32
C ASP A 163 6.93 -1.51 21.18
N VAL A 164 6.38 -0.76 20.23
CA VAL A 164 7.08 -0.35 19.01
C VAL A 164 8.07 0.78 19.28
N GLN A 165 7.78 1.67 20.23
CA GLN A 165 8.63 2.83 20.54
C GLN A 165 9.95 2.40 21.21
N GLN A 166 9.92 1.42 22.12
CA GLN A 166 11.10 0.90 22.81
C GLN A 166 12.03 0.08 21.90
N SER A 167 11.47 -0.63 20.93
CA SER A 167 12.24 -1.49 20.03
C SER A 167 12.93 -0.71 18.89
N LEU A 168 12.40 0.47 18.52
CA LEU A 168 13.01 1.35 17.51
C LEU A 168 14.33 1.95 17.95
N ASP A 169 14.44 2.31 19.22
CA ASP A 169 15.67 2.86 19.78
C ASP A 169 16.80 1.80 19.76
N ALA A 170 16.44 0.51 19.84
CA ALA A 170 17.39 -0.61 19.85
C ALA A 170 17.85 -1.05 18.44
N ALA A 171 17.02 -0.91 17.41
CA ALA A 171 17.29 -1.39 16.04
C ALA A 171 17.68 -0.26 15.06
N SER A 172 18.29 0.82 15.58
CA SER A 172 18.70 2.02 14.82
C SER A 172 19.70 1.72 13.69
N THR A 173 19.21 1.14 12.59
CA THR A 173 19.74 1.41 11.25
C THR A 173 18.94 2.61 10.76
N GLU A 174 19.53 3.80 10.87
CA GLU A 174 18.97 5.02 10.30
C GLU A 174 18.79 4.81 8.79
N VAL A 175 17.57 4.42 8.37
CA VAL A 175 17.17 4.64 6.98
C VAL A 175 17.16 6.15 6.83
N PRO A 176 18.04 6.74 5.99
CA PRO A 176 18.15 8.17 5.87
C PRO A 176 16.75 8.72 5.59
N PRO A 177 16.35 9.84 6.23
CA PRO A 177 15.06 10.45 5.92
C PRO A 177 15.04 10.66 4.41
N VAL A 178 14.06 10.06 3.73
CA VAL A 178 13.75 10.43 2.35
C VAL A 178 13.34 11.90 2.44
N THR A 179 14.30 12.78 2.16
CA THR A 179 14.12 14.22 2.28
C THR A 179 13.08 14.61 1.24
N ALA A 180 12.10 15.40 1.65
CA ALA A 180 11.09 15.90 0.73
C ALA A 180 11.78 16.74 -0.36
N ASP A 181 11.90 16.18 -1.55
CA ASP A 181 12.36 16.90 -2.74
C ASP A 181 11.36 18.03 -3.06
N ALA A 182 11.80 19.05 -3.82
CA ALA A 182 10.95 20.17 -4.23
C ALA A 182 9.67 19.69 -4.93
N THR A 183 9.75 18.60 -5.68
CA THR A 183 8.63 17.90 -6.33
C THR A 183 7.56 17.44 -5.33
N ASP A 184 7.99 16.96 -4.18
CA ASP A 184 7.15 16.35 -3.15
C ASP A 184 6.36 17.41 -2.38
N ARG A 185 6.97 18.59 -2.13
CA ARG A 185 6.31 19.75 -1.53
C ARG A 185 5.25 20.35 -2.44
N ALA A 186 5.59 20.54 -3.72
CA ALA A 186 4.65 21.02 -4.73
C ALA A 186 3.44 20.07 -4.85
N GLN A 187 3.69 18.76 -4.81
CA GLN A 187 2.62 17.75 -4.81
C GLN A 187 1.69 17.88 -3.59
N VAL A 188 2.25 18.07 -2.38
CA VAL A 188 1.44 18.26 -1.16
C VAL A 188 0.56 19.50 -1.28
N GLU A 189 1.10 20.62 -1.75
CA GLU A 189 0.35 21.87 -1.93
C GLU A 189 -0.77 21.71 -2.96
N LEU A 190 -0.47 21.11 -4.12
CA LEU A 190 -1.46 20.84 -5.16
C LEU A 190 -2.61 19.95 -4.65
N LEU A 191 -2.30 18.88 -3.90
CA LEU A 191 -3.32 18.01 -3.32
C LEU A 191 -4.17 18.75 -2.28
N ARG A 192 -3.58 19.61 -1.45
CA ARG A 192 -4.33 20.45 -0.49
C ARG A 192 -5.26 21.42 -1.20
N ALA A 193 -4.74 22.14 -2.21
CA ALA A 193 -5.52 23.10 -2.98
C ALA A 193 -6.67 22.43 -3.74
N TRP A 194 -6.42 21.27 -4.36
CA TRP A 194 -7.46 20.47 -5.03
C TRP A 194 -8.56 20.02 -4.06
N ARG A 195 -8.20 19.58 -2.85
CA ARG A 195 -9.17 19.18 -1.82
C ARG A 195 -10.06 20.33 -1.40
N GLU A 196 -9.48 21.51 -1.23
CA GLU A 196 -10.23 22.69 -0.84
C GLU A 196 -11.22 23.09 -1.94
N ARG A 197 -10.77 23.15 -3.20
CA ARG A 197 -11.66 23.40 -4.36
C ARG A 197 -12.82 22.40 -4.44
N ARG A 198 -12.55 21.13 -4.14
CA ARG A 198 -13.58 20.08 -4.18
C ARG A 198 -14.56 20.18 -3.01
N ARG A 199 -14.08 20.54 -1.80
CA ARG A 199 -14.94 20.78 -0.63
C ARG A 199 -15.86 21.97 -0.87
N THR A 200 -15.33 23.07 -1.39
CA THR A 200 -16.14 24.27 -1.69
C THR A 200 -17.15 23.99 -2.81
N ALA A 201 -16.76 23.27 -3.86
CA ALA A 201 -17.69 22.85 -4.92
C ALA A 201 -18.81 21.91 -4.40
N ALA A 202 -18.47 20.97 -3.50
CA ALA A 202 -19.47 20.07 -2.91
C ALA A 202 -20.46 20.81 -2.00
N LEU A 203 -19.99 21.80 -1.23
CA LEU A 203 -20.85 22.66 -0.40
C LEU A 203 -21.74 23.57 -1.26
N ALA A 204 -21.24 24.06 -2.39
CA ALA A 204 -22.00 24.90 -3.33
C ALA A 204 -23.11 24.15 -4.09
N ILE A 205 -22.98 22.83 -4.26
CA ILE A 205 -24.04 21.97 -4.87
C ILE A 205 -25.10 21.58 -3.84
N ALA A 206 -24.78 21.63 -2.54
CA ALA A 206 -25.67 21.23 -1.45
C ALA A 206 -26.51 22.39 -0.86
N ALA A 207 -26.29 23.63 -1.32
CA ALA A 207 -26.99 24.85 -0.91
C ALA A 207 -27.95 25.32 -2.02
#